data_AF-A0A671XWK9-F1
#
_entry.id   AF-A0A671XWK9-F1
#
_cell.length_a   1.000
_cell.length_b   1.000
_cell.length_c   1.000
_cell.angle_alpha   90.00
_cell.angle_beta   90.00
_cell.angle_gamma   90.00
#
_symmetry.space_group_name_H-M   'P 1'
#
loop_
_entity.id
_entity.type
_entity.pdbx_description
1 polymer ?
#
loop_
_entity_poly.entity_id
_entity_poly.type
_entity_poly.pdbx_seq_one_letter_code
_entity_poly.pdbx_strand_id
1 'polypeptide(L)'
;MLNSLKVDLQRTTRRMAGFRIHLVTGIVSTEDTGTVGTGDTGTVGTGDTGDTGTVGTGDSGTVGTGDTGTVSTGDTGDTGTVGTGDSGTVSTGDTGTVSTGDSGTVGTGDSGTVSTGDTGDTGTVGTGDSGTVSTGDTGTVGTGDSGTVSTGDTGTVGTGDSGTVGTGDTGDTGTVGTGDSGTVGTGDTGTVSTGDTGDTGTVGTGDSGTVSTGDTGTVGTGDSGTVGTGDSGTVGTGDTGTVGTGDSGTVGTGDTGTVGTGDTGTVGTGDSGTVGTGDSGTVGTGDTDTVGTGDSGTVGTGDTGTVGTGDSGTVGTGDSGTVGTGDTGTVGTGDSGTVSTGDTGTVGTGDSGTVGTGDTGTVGTGDSGTVSTDDSGTVSTGDTGTVGTGDSGTVGTGDSGTVGTGDTDTVGTGDSGTVSTGDTGTVGTGDSGTVGTGDTGTVGTGDSGTVGTGDTDTVGTGDSGTVSTGDTGTVGTGDSGTVGTGDTGTVGTGDSGTVGTGDSSTVGTGDTDTVGTGDSGTVGTGDTDTVGTGDSGTVGTGDSGTGGTSEPLMMFGLCVF
;
A
#
# COMPACT_ATOMS: atom_id res chain seq x y z
N MET A 1 -13.08 -104.66 11.83
CA MET A 1 -13.89 -105.50 10.91
C MET A 1 -13.79 -104.90 9.52
N LEU A 2 -13.30 -105.73 8.59
CA LEU A 2 -13.54 -105.77 7.14
C LEU A 2 -13.31 -104.48 6.32
N ASN A 3 -12.26 -104.42 5.50
CA ASN A 3 -12.01 -105.15 4.23
C ASN A 3 -12.44 -104.28 3.05
N SER A 4 -11.78 -104.22 1.89
CA SER A 4 -10.60 -104.88 1.34
C SER A 4 -10.40 -104.29 -0.06
N LEU A 5 -9.16 -104.09 -0.49
CA LEU A 5 -8.63 -104.59 -1.79
C LEU A 5 -7.12 -104.25 -1.82
N LYS A 6 -6.23 -105.15 -1.36
CA LYS A 6 -5.49 -106.19 -2.12
C LYS A 6 -4.89 -105.64 -3.43
N VAL A 7 -3.57 -105.32 -3.48
CA VAL A 7 -2.40 -106.25 -3.64
C VAL A 7 -2.38 -106.80 -5.08
N ASP A 8 -1.37 -106.71 -5.94
CA ASP A 8 0.10 -106.81 -5.90
C ASP A 8 0.64 -106.06 -7.17
N LEU A 9 1.90 -105.60 -7.33
CA LEU A 9 3.08 -106.45 -7.50
C LEU A 9 4.39 -105.61 -7.63
N GLN A 10 5.38 -106.01 -6.83
CA GLN A 10 6.85 -105.95 -7.00
C GLN A 10 7.69 -104.67 -6.81
N ARG A 11 8.29 -104.66 -5.60
CA ARG A 11 9.61 -104.15 -5.15
C ARG A 11 10.62 -103.75 -6.23
N THR A 12 11.19 -102.56 -6.07
CA THR A 12 12.66 -102.35 -6.04
C THR A 12 12.99 -101.29 -5.00
N THR A 13 13.82 -101.65 -4.01
CA THR A 13 14.23 -100.80 -2.89
C THR A 13 15.47 -99.97 -3.27
N ARG A 14 15.47 -98.66 -3.05
CA ARG A 14 16.58 -97.89 -2.43
C ARG A 14 16.23 -96.40 -2.23
N ARG A 15 16.59 -95.91 -1.03
CA ARG A 15 16.52 -94.54 -0.50
C ARG A 15 17.10 -93.48 -1.44
N MET A 16 16.46 -92.30 -1.53
CA MET A 16 17.01 -91.03 -1.02
C MET A 16 15.99 -89.90 -1.15
N ALA A 17 16.14 -88.91 -0.28
CA ALA A 17 15.32 -87.70 -0.15
C ALA A 17 15.12 -86.96 -1.47
N GLY A 18 13.95 -86.34 -1.60
CA GLY A 18 13.60 -85.46 -2.71
C GLY A 18 12.29 -84.77 -2.40
N PHE A 19 12.37 -83.69 -1.64
CA PHE A 19 11.34 -82.66 -1.61
C PHE A 19 11.16 -82.20 -3.06
N ARG A 20 10.06 -82.57 -3.71
CA ARG A 20 9.61 -81.90 -4.94
C ARG A 20 8.59 -80.88 -4.52
N ILE A 21 9.00 -79.62 -4.53
CA ILE A 21 8.11 -78.49 -4.66
C ILE A 21 7.40 -78.68 -6.00
N HIS A 22 6.12 -79.05 -5.95
CA HIS A 22 5.26 -78.80 -7.10
C HIS A 22 4.84 -77.35 -7.00
N LEU A 23 5.35 -76.57 -7.95
CA LEU A 23 4.87 -75.25 -8.32
C LEU A 23 3.36 -75.39 -8.58
N VAL A 24 2.56 -75.07 -7.58
CA VAL A 24 1.14 -74.86 -7.72
C VAL A 24 0.94 -73.45 -7.22
N THR A 25 0.50 -72.60 -8.13
CA THR A 25 -0.21 -71.35 -7.86
C THR A 25 -1.24 -71.65 -6.79
N GLY A 26 -0.87 -71.45 -5.53
CA GLY A 26 -1.48 -72.14 -4.41
C GLY A 26 -1.54 -71.22 -3.22
N ILE A 27 -2.73 -70.69 -2.99
CA ILE A 27 -3.07 -69.88 -1.83
C ILE A 27 -2.83 -70.74 -0.57
N VAL A 28 -1.76 -70.43 0.18
CA VAL A 28 -1.42 -71.08 1.45
C VAL A 28 -2.13 -70.32 2.59
N SER A 29 -2.98 -71.01 3.35
CA SER A 29 -3.60 -70.50 4.59
C SER A 29 -3.05 -71.24 5.81
N THR A 30 -2.56 -70.52 6.81
CA THR A 30 -1.99 -71.08 8.05
C THR A 30 -2.62 -70.45 9.28
N GLU A 31 -3.01 -71.29 10.23
CA GLU A 31 -3.40 -70.93 11.60
C GLU A 31 -2.14 -71.09 12.49
N ASP A 32 -1.80 -70.07 13.28
CA ASP A 32 -0.70 -69.97 14.26
C ASP A 32 0.76 -69.72 13.79
N THR A 33 1.31 -68.62 14.34
CA THR A 33 2.72 -68.20 14.57
C THR A 33 3.85 -69.02 13.91
N GLY A 34 4.19 -68.74 12.64
CA GLY A 34 5.37 -69.35 12.00
C GLY A 34 5.81 -68.72 10.68
N THR A 35 7.11 -68.81 10.35
CA THR A 35 7.72 -68.19 9.17
C THR A 35 7.58 -69.02 7.88
N VAL A 36 6.97 -68.44 6.83
CA VAL A 36 6.70 -69.14 5.54
C VAL A 36 7.33 -68.37 4.38
N GLY A 37 7.89 -69.08 3.38
CA GLY A 37 8.34 -68.43 2.15
C GLY A 37 8.35 -69.25 0.86
N THR A 38 8.10 -68.58 -0.26
CA THR A 38 7.96 -69.17 -1.62
C THR A 38 8.92 -68.54 -2.63
N GLY A 39 9.32 -69.30 -3.66
CA GLY A 39 10.20 -68.82 -4.75
C GLY A 39 9.53 -67.91 -5.78
N ASP A 40 10.31 -67.54 -6.80
CA ASP A 40 10.23 -66.36 -7.69
C ASP A 40 8.86 -65.96 -8.28
N THR A 41 7.85 -66.84 -8.32
CA THR A 41 6.46 -66.45 -8.68
C THR A 41 5.38 -67.26 -7.96
N GLY A 42 4.53 -66.63 -7.13
CA GLY A 42 3.45 -67.33 -6.39
C GLY A 42 2.47 -66.45 -5.58
N THR A 43 1.25 -66.96 -5.34
CA THR A 43 0.13 -66.33 -4.60
C THR A 43 -0.10 -67.04 -3.26
N VAL A 44 -0.08 -66.34 -2.13
CA VAL A 44 -0.24 -66.86 -0.75
C VAL A 44 -1.30 -66.03 0.00
N GLY A 45 -2.20 -66.66 0.76
CA GLY A 45 -3.27 -65.94 1.49
C GLY A 45 -3.80 -66.72 2.69
N THR A 46 -3.65 -66.16 3.89
CA THR A 46 -4.14 -66.74 5.15
C THR A 46 -5.37 -65.97 5.62
N GLY A 47 -6.53 -66.64 5.73
CA GLY A 47 -7.77 -66.02 6.21
C GLY A 47 -7.82 -65.83 7.73
N ASP A 48 -8.72 -64.95 8.15
CA ASP A 48 -9.08 -64.49 9.50
C ASP A 48 -8.68 -65.46 10.63
N THR A 49 -7.54 -65.21 11.26
CA THR A 49 -7.18 -65.74 12.59
C THR A 49 -6.12 -64.84 13.23
N GLY A 50 -6.36 -64.46 14.48
CA GLY A 50 -5.48 -63.60 15.26
C GLY A 50 -4.11 -64.21 15.61
N ASP A 51 -3.21 -63.31 15.96
CA ASP A 51 -1.95 -63.45 16.68
C ASP A 51 -0.70 -63.91 15.88
N THR A 52 -0.04 -62.93 15.26
CA THR A 52 1.42 -62.71 15.00
C THR A 52 2.28 -63.81 14.33
N GLY A 53 2.47 -63.75 13.00
CA GLY A 53 3.47 -64.56 12.26
C GLY A 53 4.23 -63.80 11.16
N THR A 54 5.43 -64.25 10.76
CA THR A 54 6.32 -63.53 9.79
C THR A 54 6.43 -64.22 8.40
N VAL A 55 6.06 -63.62 7.26
CA VAL A 55 6.07 -64.32 5.93
C VAL A 55 6.97 -63.60 4.89
N GLY A 56 7.61 -64.32 3.94
CA GLY A 56 8.46 -63.71 2.89
C GLY A 56 8.58 -64.51 1.58
N THR A 57 8.51 -63.87 0.41
CA THR A 57 8.51 -64.49 -0.94
C THR A 57 9.58 -63.91 -1.88
N GLY A 58 9.88 -64.59 -3.00
CA GLY A 58 10.80 -64.12 -4.06
C GLY A 58 10.15 -63.30 -5.19
N ASP A 59 10.95 -62.98 -6.22
CA ASP A 59 10.86 -61.89 -7.23
C ASP A 59 9.49 -61.34 -7.69
N SER A 60 8.42 -62.13 -7.87
CA SER A 60 7.09 -61.58 -8.22
C SER A 60 5.90 -62.42 -7.71
N GLY A 61 5.25 -61.98 -6.63
CA GLY A 61 4.15 -62.72 -6.01
C GLY A 61 3.13 -61.87 -5.25
N THR A 62 2.00 -62.49 -4.90
CA THR A 62 0.92 -61.86 -4.10
C THR A 62 0.80 -62.53 -2.74
N VAL A 63 0.86 -61.79 -1.62
CA VAL A 63 0.87 -62.38 -0.26
C VAL A 63 -0.16 -61.71 0.64
N GLY A 64 -0.96 -62.48 1.39
CA GLY A 64 -2.00 -62.00 2.32
C GLY A 64 -1.92 -62.66 3.71
N THR A 65 -1.96 -61.90 4.81
CA THR A 65 -2.10 -62.43 6.19
C THR A 65 -3.30 -61.87 6.97
N GLY A 66 -3.78 -62.57 8.00
CA GLY A 66 -4.93 -62.17 8.85
C GLY A 66 -4.60 -61.13 9.94
N ASP A 67 -5.51 -60.98 10.92
CA ASP A 67 -5.68 -59.82 11.82
C ASP A 67 -4.42 -59.27 12.52
N THR A 68 -3.38 -60.08 12.78
CA THR A 68 -2.09 -59.58 13.28
C THR A 68 -0.87 -60.32 12.72
N GLY A 69 0.07 -59.64 12.04
CA GLY A 69 1.23 -60.30 11.40
C GLY A 69 2.34 -59.37 10.86
N THR A 70 3.56 -59.91 10.69
CA THR A 70 4.74 -59.22 10.14
C THR A 70 5.07 -59.80 8.76
N VAL A 71 5.43 -59.02 7.74
CA VAL A 71 5.78 -59.56 6.41
C VAL A 71 7.02 -58.85 5.88
N SER A 72 8.06 -59.61 5.48
CA SER A 72 9.32 -59.05 4.99
C SER A 72 9.77 -59.79 3.72
N THR A 73 9.86 -59.06 2.61
CA THR A 73 10.39 -59.56 1.34
C THR A 73 11.71 -58.83 1.06
N GLY A 74 12.82 -59.57 1.03
CA GLY A 74 14.17 -59.00 0.99
C GLY A 74 14.55 -58.35 -0.34
N ASP A 75 15.68 -57.66 -0.34
CA ASP A 75 16.27 -56.91 -1.45
C ASP A 75 16.52 -57.77 -2.69
N THR A 76 15.60 -57.71 -3.67
CA THR A 76 15.88 -57.70 -5.12
C THR A 76 14.58 -57.81 -5.93
N GLY A 77 14.33 -56.84 -6.81
CA GLY A 77 13.78 -57.05 -8.17
C GLY A 77 12.27 -57.28 -8.34
N ASP A 78 11.60 -56.20 -8.73
CA ASP A 78 10.54 -56.13 -9.75
C ASP A 78 9.18 -56.84 -9.51
N THR A 79 8.31 -56.11 -8.79
CA THR A 79 6.83 -56.14 -8.83
C THR A 79 6.10 -57.30 -8.13
N GLY A 80 5.57 -57.00 -6.93
CA GLY A 80 4.64 -57.84 -6.17
C GLY A 80 3.58 -57.04 -5.39
N THR A 81 2.44 -57.67 -5.07
CA THR A 81 1.30 -57.08 -4.34
C THR A 81 1.14 -57.74 -2.97
N VAL A 82 1.34 -57.00 -1.87
CA VAL A 82 1.37 -57.58 -0.51
C VAL A 82 0.29 -56.97 0.38
N GLY A 83 -0.42 -57.79 1.18
CA GLY A 83 -1.46 -57.35 2.10
C GLY A 83 -1.51 -58.04 3.46
N THR A 84 -1.95 -57.32 4.50
CA THR A 84 -2.13 -57.83 5.88
C THR A 84 -3.42 -57.30 6.49
N GLY A 85 -3.99 -58.04 7.45
CA GLY A 85 -5.16 -57.64 8.24
C GLY A 85 -4.87 -56.55 9.28
N ASP A 86 -5.82 -56.37 10.21
CA ASP A 86 -6.05 -55.20 11.08
C ASP A 86 -4.84 -54.64 11.84
N SER A 87 -3.78 -55.41 12.13
CA SER A 87 -2.53 -54.82 12.65
C SER A 87 -1.23 -55.55 12.24
N GLY A 88 -0.35 -54.87 11.48
CA GLY A 88 0.85 -55.53 10.93
C GLY A 88 2.00 -54.63 10.47
N THR A 89 3.20 -55.21 10.39
CA THR A 89 4.43 -54.52 9.94
C THR A 89 4.92 -55.12 8.61
N VAL A 90 4.98 -54.32 7.54
CA VAL A 90 5.30 -54.81 6.19
C VAL A 90 6.48 -54.05 5.58
N SER A 91 7.49 -54.77 5.08
CA SER A 91 8.64 -54.18 4.37
C SER A 91 8.95 -54.92 3.06
N THR A 92 8.99 -54.19 1.94
CA THR A 92 9.28 -54.71 0.60
C THR A 92 10.46 -53.99 -0.07
N GLY A 93 11.21 -54.69 -0.94
CA GLY A 93 12.30 -54.11 -1.75
C GLY A 93 11.85 -53.17 -2.89
N ASP A 94 12.78 -52.92 -3.84
CA ASP A 94 12.87 -51.78 -4.76
C ASP A 94 11.58 -51.34 -5.50
N THR A 95 10.68 -52.25 -5.91
CA THR A 95 9.38 -51.88 -6.50
C THR A 95 8.22 -52.77 -6.05
N GLY A 96 7.23 -52.20 -5.35
CA GLY A 96 6.10 -52.95 -4.78
C GLY A 96 4.81 -52.16 -4.55
N THR A 97 3.67 -52.87 -4.59
CA THR A 97 2.34 -52.33 -4.24
C THR A 97 1.86 -52.97 -2.92
N VAL A 98 1.61 -52.18 -1.88
CA VAL A 98 1.28 -52.69 -0.54
C VAL A 98 -0.06 -52.16 -0.04
N SER A 99 -0.91 -53.02 0.54
CA SER A 99 -2.20 -52.64 1.12
C SER A 99 -2.47 -53.32 2.47
N THR A 100 -2.67 -52.54 3.54
CA THR A 100 -2.86 -53.03 4.93
C THR A 100 -4.18 -52.57 5.54
N GLY A 101 -4.65 -53.31 6.56
CA GLY A 101 -5.77 -52.94 7.44
C GLY A 101 -5.38 -52.01 8.60
N ASP A 102 -6.28 -51.89 9.58
CA ASP A 102 -6.50 -50.79 10.54
C ASP A 102 -5.25 -50.11 11.18
N SER A 103 -4.19 -50.83 11.58
CA SER A 103 -3.01 -50.19 12.23
C SER A 103 -1.65 -50.87 11.93
N GLY A 104 -0.73 -50.19 11.25
CA GLY A 104 0.55 -50.81 10.84
C GLY A 104 1.68 -49.86 10.44
N THR A 105 2.93 -50.34 10.50
CA THR A 105 4.12 -49.64 9.98
C THR A 105 4.53 -50.27 8.65
N VAL A 106 4.53 -49.48 7.57
CA VAL A 106 4.72 -49.97 6.20
C VAL A 106 5.87 -49.23 5.52
N GLY A 107 6.82 -49.97 4.94
CA GLY A 107 8.01 -49.42 4.27
C GLY A 107 8.31 -50.08 2.93
N THR A 108 8.41 -49.31 1.83
CA THR A 108 8.90 -49.82 0.53
C THR A 108 10.27 -49.24 0.17
N GLY A 109 11.06 -49.97 -0.63
CA GLY A 109 12.32 -49.48 -1.21
C GLY A 109 12.14 -48.38 -2.27
N ASP A 110 13.14 -48.21 -3.14
CA ASP A 110 13.39 -47.06 -4.03
C ASP A 110 12.19 -46.53 -4.81
N SER A 111 11.23 -47.36 -5.25
CA SER A 111 10.00 -46.87 -5.86
C SER A 111 8.72 -47.70 -5.63
N GLY A 112 7.79 -47.22 -4.80
CA GLY A 112 6.62 -48.01 -4.35
C GLY A 112 5.27 -47.27 -4.33
N THR A 113 4.17 -48.02 -4.44
CA THR A 113 2.80 -47.53 -4.26
C THR A 113 2.18 -48.15 -3.01
N VAL A 114 1.76 -47.35 -2.03
CA VAL A 114 1.17 -47.84 -0.77
C VAL A 114 -0.25 -47.31 -0.62
N SER A 115 -1.23 -48.18 -0.33
CA SER A 115 -2.64 -47.80 -0.12
C SER A 115 -3.23 -48.52 1.09
N THR A 116 -3.57 -47.79 2.15
CA THR A 116 -4.29 -48.33 3.33
C THR A 116 -5.79 -48.09 3.19
N GLY A 117 -6.63 -49.00 3.68
CA GLY A 117 -8.09 -48.91 3.53
C GLY A 117 -8.79 -47.90 4.44
N ASP A 118 -10.04 -47.59 4.12
CA ASP A 118 -10.90 -46.64 4.84
C ASP A 118 -11.43 -47.26 6.15
N THR A 119 -10.77 -46.94 7.27
CA THR A 119 -11.30 -46.70 8.64
C THR A 119 -10.31 -47.13 9.72
N GLY A 120 -9.92 -46.22 10.62
CA GLY A 120 -9.43 -46.59 11.96
C GLY A 120 -7.92 -46.60 12.25
N ASP A 121 -7.27 -45.45 12.09
CA ASP A 121 -6.24 -44.87 12.96
C ASP A 121 -4.84 -45.50 13.23
N THR A 122 -3.81 -44.67 12.93
CA THR A 122 -2.40 -44.65 13.41
C THR A 122 -1.39 -45.64 12.81
N GLY A 123 -0.67 -45.18 11.79
CA GLY A 123 0.51 -45.87 11.23
C GLY A 123 1.56 -44.91 10.67
N THR A 124 2.85 -45.30 10.73
CA THR A 124 3.95 -44.60 10.04
C THR A 124 4.19 -45.29 8.70
N VAL A 125 4.03 -44.56 7.59
CA VAL A 125 4.15 -45.10 6.23
C VAL A 125 5.31 -44.41 5.50
N GLY A 126 6.24 -45.20 4.95
CA GLY A 126 7.47 -44.71 4.32
C GLY A 126 7.70 -45.32 2.93
N THR A 127 8.07 -44.50 1.94
CA THR A 127 8.62 -44.99 0.65
C THR A 127 10.04 -44.46 0.44
N GLY A 128 10.86 -45.19 -0.34
CA GLY A 128 12.17 -44.72 -0.82
C GLY A 128 12.07 -43.55 -1.82
N ASP A 129 13.13 -43.38 -2.63
CA ASP A 129 13.42 -42.22 -3.49
C ASP A 129 12.24 -41.70 -4.32
N SER A 130 11.31 -42.55 -4.80
CA SER A 130 10.09 -42.09 -5.46
C SER A 130 8.84 -42.93 -5.23
N GLY A 131 7.81 -42.41 -4.54
CA GLY A 131 6.63 -43.20 -4.17
C GLY A 131 5.29 -42.46 -4.19
N THR A 132 4.20 -43.22 -4.39
CA THR A 132 2.82 -42.73 -4.25
C THR A 132 2.18 -43.36 -3.03
N VAL A 133 1.74 -42.55 -2.06
CA VAL A 133 1.15 -43.05 -0.80
C VAL A 133 -0.26 -42.51 -0.64
N SER A 134 -1.23 -43.40 -0.39
CA SER A 134 -2.61 -43.07 -0.06
C SER A 134 -2.96 -43.65 1.32
N THR A 135 -3.30 -42.81 2.29
CA THR A 135 -3.72 -43.25 3.63
C THR A 135 -5.11 -42.72 4.01
N GLY A 136 -5.78 -43.44 4.93
CA GLY A 136 -7.04 -42.99 5.55
C GLY A 136 -6.82 -41.95 6.67
N ASP A 137 -7.72 -41.96 7.66
CA ASP A 137 -8.05 -40.84 8.56
C ASP A 137 -6.90 -40.28 9.43
N THR A 138 -5.93 -41.07 9.92
CA THR A 138 -4.78 -40.55 10.72
C THR A 138 -3.44 -41.26 10.48
N GLY A 139 -2.35 -40.50 10.20
CA GLY A 139 -0.99 -41.08 10.07
C GLY A 139 0.18 -40.10 9.83
N THR A 140 1.42 -40.56 10.11
CA THR A 140 2.67 -39.85 9.72
C THR A 140 3.22 -40.49 8.45
N VAL A 141 3.29 -39.72 7.35
CA VAL A 141 3.68 -40.25 6.04
C VAL A 141 4.98 -39.61 5.57
N GLY A 142 5.94 -40.43 5.16
CA GLY A 142 7.25 -40.02 4.64
C GLY A 142 7.51 -40.56 3.24
N THR A 143 7.93 -39.71 2.30
CA THR A 143 8.47 -40.17 1.00
C THR A 143 9.89 -39.66 0.80
N GLY A 144 10.72 -40.38 0.05
CA GLY A 144 12.03 -39.91 -0.41
C GLY A 144 11.94 -38.75 -1.42
N ASP A 145 13.00 -38.55 -2.20
CA ASP A 145 13.31 -37.40 -3.06
C ASP A 145 12.13 -36.89 -3.93
N SER A 146 11.23 -37.75 -4.42
CA SER A 146 10.04 -37.31 -5.17
C SER A 146 8.79 -38.15 -4.93
N GLY A 147 7.81 -37.62 -4.20
CA GLY A 147 6.61 -38.36 -3.77
C GLY A 147 5.28 -37.63 -3.95
N THR A 148 4.22 -38.39 -4.24
CA THR A 148 2.83 -37.92 -4.22
C THR A 148 2.09 -38.57 -3.06
N VAL A 149 1.57 -37.77 -2.13
CA VAL A 149 0.88 -38.27 -0.93
C VAL A 149 -0.57 -37.79 -0.93
N SER A 150 -1.50 -38.70 -0.69
CA SER A 150 -2.90 -38.36 -0.40
C SER A 150 -3.30 -38.93 0.95
N THR A 151 -3.78 -38.09 1.86
CA THR A 151 -4.20 -38.49 3.21
C THR A 151 -5.64 -38.07 3.46
N GLY A 152 -6.34 -38.82 4.33
CA GLY A 152 -7.60 -38.40 4.96
C GLY A 152 -7.37 -37.39 6.08
N ASP A 153 -8.22 -37.47 7.10
CA ASP A 153 -8.57 -36.40 8.04
C ASP A 153 -7.42 -35.67 8.75
N THR A 154 -6.34 -36.33 9.21
CA THR A 154 -5.23 -35.67 9.94
C THR A 154 -3.86 -36.34 9.74
N GLY A 155 -2.83 -35.57 9.41
CA GLY A 155 -1.48 -36.16 9.26
C GLY A 155 -0.34 -35.15 9.16
N THR A 156 0.84 -35.54 9.67
CA THR A 156 2.12 -34.86 9.39
C THR A 156 2.76 -35.58 8.21
N VAL A 157 2.96 -34.87 7.10
CA VAL A 157 3.51 -35.43 5.87
C VAL A 157 4.89 -34.82 5.61
N GLY A 158 5.90 -35.69 5.45
CA GLY A 158 7.24 -35.33 5.04
C GLY A 158 7.53 -35.84 3.63
N THR A 159 7.89 -34.97 2.71
CA THR A 159 8.36 -35.37 1.37
C THR A 159 9.81 -34.92 1.18
N GLY A 160 10.60 -35.66 0.40
CA GLY A 160 11.93 -35.21 -0.06
C GLY A 160 11.85 -34.01 -1.01
N ASP A 161 12.91 -33.82 -1.80
CA ASP A 161 13.19 -32.64 -2.65
C ASP A 161 12.01 -32.13 -3.51
N SER A 162 11.08 -32.99 -3.95
CA SER A 162 9.89 -32.55 -4.71
C SER A 162 8.63 -33.35 -4.35
N GLY A 163 7.72 -32.73 -3.57
CA GLY A 163 6.51 -33.39 -3.06
C GLY A 163 5.19 -32.70 -3.42
N THR A 164 4.18 -33.48 -3.80
CA THR A 164 2.79 -33.01 -3.94
C THR A 164 1.90 -33.74 -2.93
N VAL A 165 1.19 -32.97 -2.09
CA VAL A 165 0.28 -33.53 -1.07
C VAL A 165 -1.15 -33.07 -1.34
N GLY A 166 -2.11 -34.00 -1.37
CA GLY A 166 -3.54 -33.71 -1.49
C GLY A 166 -4.35 -34.31 -0.35
N THR A 167 -4.99 -33.46 0.47
CA THR A 167 -5.85 -33.90 1.59
C THR A 167 -7.33 -33.89 1.15
N GLY A 168 -8.09 -34.93 1.50
CA GLY A 168 -9.51 -35.06 1.11
C GLY A 168 -10.49 -34.14 1.87
N ASP A 169 -11.70 -34.00 1.31
CA ASP A 169 -12.79 -33.17 1.85
C ASP A 169 -13.40 -33.83 3.11
N THR A 170 -12.94 -33.48 4.32
CA THR A 170 -13.73 -33.17 5.56
C THR A 170 -12.88 -33.24 6.85
N GLY A 171 -12.37 -32.09 7.34
CA GLY A 171 -11.65 -31.90 8.64
C GLY A 171 -10.33 -32.67 8.76
N ASP A 172 -9.18 -32.21 9.24
CA ASP A 172 -8.72 -31.02 9.96
C ASP A 172 -7.16 -30.95 9.82
N THR A 173 -6.56 -29.78 9.63
CA THR A 173 -5.12 -29.46 9.87
C THR A 173 -4.04 -30.44 9.34
N GLY A 174 -3.49 -30.18 8.14
CA GLY A 174 -2.27 -30.81 7.65
C GLY A 174 -1.02 -29.93 7.87
N THR A 175 0.03 -30.46 8.51
CA THR A 175 1.37 -29.83 8.51
C THR A 175 2.27 -30.62 7.57
N VAL A 176 2.73 -29.98 6.49
CA VAL A 176 3.60 -30.60 5.49
C VAL A 176 4.98 -29.97 5.55
N GLY A 177 5.99 -30.82 5.77
CA GLY A 177 7.40 -30.48 5.60
C GLY A 177 7.90 -31.01 4.27
N THR A 178 8.38 -30.13 3.39
CA THR A 178 8.92 -30.53 2.08
C THR A 178 10.41 -30.16 1.98
N GLY A 179 11.16 -30.88 1.14
CA GLY A 179 12.44 -30.39 0.62
C GLY A 179 12.23 -29.28 -0.44
N ASP A 180 13.13 -29.22 -1.42
CA ASP A 180 13.30 -28.13 -2.39
C ASP A 180 12.02 -27.54 -3.04
N SER A 181 10.95 -28.32 -3.22
CA SER A 181 9.68 -27.82 -3.76
C SER A 181 8.48 -28.58 -3.21
N GLY A 182 7.52 -27.85 -2.62
CA GLY A 182 6.33 -28.40 -1.99
C GLY A 182 5.03 -27.76 -2.46
N THR A 183 4.07 -28.58 -2.92
CA THR A 183 2.70 -28.13 -3.23
C THR A 183 1.69 -28.89 -2.39
N VAL A 184 0.80 -28.18 -1.69
CA VAL A 184 -0.28 -28.76 -0.88
C VAL A 184 -1.63 -28.27 -1.40
N GLY A 185 -2.49 -29.21 -1.82
CA GLY A 185 -3.92 -28.96 -2.04
C GLY A 185 -4.71 -29.31 -0.79
N THR A 186 -5.32 -28.30 -0.15
CA THR A 186 -6.05 -28.46 1.12
C THR A 186 -7.57 -28.35 0.96
N GLY A 187 -8.29 -28.89 1.95
CA GLY A 187 -9.73 -28.68 2.15
C GLY A 187 -10.00 -27.48 3.07
N ASP A 188 -9.78 -27.64 4.38
CA ASP A 188 -10.16 -26.62 5.39
C ASP A 188 -8.95 -25.83 5.96
N THR A 189 -7.84 -26.46 6.36
CA THR A 189 -6.65 -25.76 6.91
C THR A 189 -5.31 -26.44 6.56
N GLY A 190 -4.36 -25.67 6.00
CA GLY A 190 -3.05 -26.17 5.55
C GLY A 190 -1.87 -25.31 6.03
N THR A 191 -0.83 -25.96 6.57
CA THR A 191 0.46 -25.31 6.91
C THR A 191 1.60 -26.00 6.18
N VAL A 192 2.40 -25.22 5.45
CA VAL A 192 3.61 -25.67 4.74
C VAL A 192 4.84 -25.00 5.36
N SER A 193 5.86 -25.81 5.63
CA SER A 193 7.20 -25.35 6.03
C SER A 193 8.21 -26.01 5.10
N THR A 194 8.89 -25.23 4.24
CA THR A 194 9.99 -25.73 3.42
C THR A 194 11.32 -25.58 4.19
N GLY A 195 12.31 -26.42 3.88
CA GLY A 195 13.64 -26.41 4.50
C GLY A 195 14.56 -25.30 3.99
N ASP A 196 15.81 -25.26 4.49
CA ASP A 196 16.77 -24.18 4.25
C ASP A 196 17.20 -24.03 2.78
N THR A 197 17.00 -22.82 2.22
CA THR A 197 17.62 -22.19 1.03
C THR A 197 17.54 -22.96 -0.29
N GLY A 198 16.59 -22.53 -1.14
CA GLY A 198 16.31 -23.08 -2.47
C GLY A 198 14.82 -23.10 -2.87
N ASP A 199 13.90 -22.88 -1.92
CA ASP A 199 12.64 -23.63 -1.95
C ASP A 199 11.38 -22.83 -2.29
N THR A 200 10.48 -23.47 -3.05
CA THR A 200 9.13 -22.97 -3.39
C THR A 200 8.06 -23.70 -2.59
N GLY A 201 7.30 -22.97 -1.76
CA GLY A 201 6.14 -23.49 -1.03
C GLY A 201 4.82 -22.96 -1.58
N THR A 202 3.90 -23.84 -1.99
CA THR A 202 2.57 -23.47 -2.50
C THR A 202 1.44 -24.14 -1.71
N VAL A 203 0.53 -23.33 -1.17
CA VAL A 203 -0.76 -23.79 -0.61
C VAL A 203 -1.87 -23.42 -1.58
N GLY A 204 -2.69 -24.40 -1.97
CA GLY A 204 -3.79 -24.25 -2.92
C GLY A 204 -5.03 -23.56 -2.34
N THR A 205 -6.17 -24.23 -2.42
CA THR A 205 -7.45 -23.73 -1.92
C THR A 205 -7.72 -24.21 -0.49
N GLY A 206 -8.47 -23.45 0.32
CA GLY A 206 -9.01 -23.90 1.61
C GLY A 206 -9.19 -22.76 2.62
N ASP A 207 -9.96 -22.95 3.71
CA ASP A 207 -10.32 -21.86 4.62
C ASP A 207 -9.10 -21.12 5.21
N SER A 208 -8.00 -21.83 5.53
CA SER A 208 -6.74 -21.18 5.92
C SER A 208 -5.48 -21.83 5.36
N GLY A 209 -4.54 -21.02 4.86
CA GLY A 209 -3.25 -21.45 4.34
C GLY A 209 -2.07 -20.68 4.93
N THR A 210 -0.99 -21.37 5.36
CA THR A 210 0.24 -20.75 5.86
C THR A 210 1.49 -21.33 5.19
N VAL A 211 2.39 -20.47 4.69
CA VAL A 211 3.77 -20.82 4.28
C VAL A 211 4.74 -20.13 5.23
N SER A 212 5.51 -20.88 6.02
CA SER A 212 6.30 -20.31 7.13
C SER A 212 7.64 -19.70 6.70
N THR A 213 8.43 -20.44 5.91
CA THR A 213 9.78 -20.08 5.44
C THR A 213 10.03 -20.65 4.04
N GLY A 214 10.77 -19.95 3.17
CA GLY A 214 11.22 -20.42 1.84
C GLY A 214 11.53 -19.25 0.89
N ASP A 215 12.33 -19.44 -0.16
CA ASP A 215 12.68 -18.36 -1.10
C ASP A 215 11.44 -17.82 -1.82
N THR A 216 10.43 -18.66 -2.07
CA THR A 216 9.14 -18.23 -2.63
C THR A 216 7.96 -18.95 -1.98
N GLY A 217 7.04 -18.18 -1.38
CA GLY A 217 5.79 -18.68 -0.80
C GLY A 217 4.55 -18.20 -1.56
N THR A 218 3.60 -19.11 -1.84
CA THR A 218 2.32 -18.76 -2.46
C THR A 218 1.16 -19.41 -1.70
N VAL A 219 0.15 -18.63 -1.31
CA VAL A 219 -1.14 -19.11 -0.81
C VAL A 219 -2.23 -18.71 -1.79
N GLY A 220 -3.04 -19.68 -2.22
CA GLY A 220 -4.08 -19.52 -3.24
C GLY A 220 -5.34 -18.82 -2.73
N THR A 221 -6.45 -19.55 -2.69
CA THR A 221 -7.78 -18.97 -2.34
C THR A 221 -8.31 -19.56 -1.05
N GLY A 222 -8.75 -18.72 -0.10
CA GLY A 222 -9.24 -19.16 1.21
C GLY A 222 -9.89 -18.04 2.00
N ASP A 223 -10.28 -18.26 3.26
CA ASP A 223 -10.70 -17.16 4.15
C ASP A 223 -9.47 -16.44 4.72
N SER A 224 -8.36 -17.16 4.93
CA SER A 224 -7.12 -16.58 5.47
C SER A 224 -5.85 -17.15 4.85
N GLY A 225 -4.94 -16.30 4.39
CA GLY A 225 -3.64 -16.68 3.85
C GLY A 225 -2.47 -15.96 4.52
N THR A 226 -1.42 -16.69 4.88
CA THR A 226 -0.19 -16.12 5.46
C THR A 226 1.06 -16.66 4.77
N VAL A 227 1.95 -15.78 4.32
CA VAL A 227 3.33 -16.12 3.95
C VAL A 227 4.28 -15.45 4.94
N GLY A 228 5.16 -16.22 5.58
CA GLY A 228 6.07 -15.77 6.62
C GLY A 228 7.30 -15.06 6.06
N THR A 229 8.47 -15.71 6.11
CA THR A 229 9.74 -15.10 5.70
C THR A 229 10.32 -15.77 4.44
N GLY A 230 10.74 -14.98 3.45
CA GLY A 230 11.26 -15.49 2.18
C GLY A 230 11.73 -14.39 1.24
N ASP A 231 12.28 -14.70 0.07
CA ASP A 231 12.61 -13.65 -0.92
C ASP A 231 11.32 -13.10 -1.55
N SER A 232 10.32 -13.94 -1.79
CA SER A 232 9.04 -13.56 -2.40
C SER A 232 7.83 -14.24 -1.74
N GLY A 233 6.77 -13.48 -1.46
CA GLY A 233 5.52 -13.99 -0.91
C GLY A 233 4.29 -13.51 -1.68
N THR A 234 3.35 -14.41 -1.97
CA THR A 234 2.07 -14.08 -2.61
C THR A 234 0.90 -14.71 -1.86
N VAL A 235 -0.11 -13.92 -1.52
CA VAL A 235 -1.42 -14.41 -1.05
C VAL A 235 -2.46 -14.01 -2.08
N GLY A 236 -3.26 -14.97 -2.57
CA GLY A 236 -4.25 -14.79 -3.62
C GLY A 236 -5.51 -14.10 -3.15
N THR A 237 -6.62 -14.83 -3.06
CA THR A 237 -7.94 -14.24 -2.76
C THR A 237 -8.49 -14.78 -1.43
N GLY A 238 -8.98 -13.91 -0.55
CA GLY A 238 -9.58 -14.33 0.71
C GLY A 238 -9.88 -13.19 1.66
N ASP A 239 -10.69 -13.41 2.69
CA ASP A 239 -11.05 -12.34 3.64
C ASP A 239 -9.82 -11.68 4.29
N THR A 240 -8.77 -12.47 4.57
CA THR A 240 -7.52 -11.96 5.15
C THR A 240 -6.28 -12.49 4.43
N GLY A 241 -5.35 -11.60 4.09
CA GLY A 241 -4.06 -11.98 3.49
C GLY A 241 -2.89 -11.26 4.15
N THR A 242 -1.85 -11.99 4.54
CA THR A 242 -0.63 -11.44 5.16
C THR A 242 0.63 -11.99 4.50
N VAL A 243 1.55 -11.11 4.10
CA VAL A 243 2.93 -11.45 3.75
C VAL A 243 3.86 -10.80 4.76
N GLY A 244 4.75 -11.58 5.37
CA GLY A 244 5.64 -11.17 6.45
C GLY A 244 6.86 -10.38 5.95
N THR A 245 8.02 -11.01 5.93
CA THR A 245 9.30 -10.34 5.60
C THR A 245 9.93 -10.94 4.35
N GLY A 246 10.36 -10.12 3.40
CA GLY A 246 11.04 -10.60 2.20
C GLY A 246 11.43 -9.52 1.21
N ASP A 247 12.07 -9.84 0.09
CA ASP A 247 12.37 -8.82 -0.94
C ASP A 247 11.08 -8.37 -1.64
N SER A 248 10.10 -9.26 -1.80
CA SER A 248 8.81 -8.95 -2.43
C SER A 248 7.61 -9.58 -1.74
N GLY A 249 6.53 -8.82 -1.57
CA GLY A 249 5.26 -9.31 -1.03
C GLY A 249 4.05 -8.81 -1.82
N THR A 250 3.13 -9.71 -2.14
CA THR A 250 1.86 -9.38 -2.82
C THR A 250 0.68 -10.01 -2.09
N VAL A 251 -0.35 -9.23 -1.79
CA VAL A 251 -1.67 -9.71 -1.37
C VAL A 251 -2.70 -9.29 -2.42
N GLY A 252 -3.49 -10.25 -2.91
CA GLY A 252 -4.47 -10.06 -3.97
C GLY A 252 -5.74 -9.37 -3.52
N THR A 253 -6.86 -10.10 -3.50
CA THR A 253 -8.20 -9.52 -3.23
C THR A 253 -8.77 -10.06 -1.93
N GLY A 254 -9.30 -9.21 -1.06
CA GLY A 254 -9.78 -9.62 0.25
C GLY A 254 -10.22 -8.49 1.14
N ASP A 255 -10.99 -8.74 2.20
CA ASP A 255 -11.40 -7.67 3.12
C ASP A 255 -10.17 -6.97 3.74
N THR A 256 -9.15 -7.72 4.15
CA THR A 256 -7.93 -7.19 4.75
C THR A 256 -6.65 -7.74 4.12
N GLY A 257 -5.78 -6.87 3.64
CA GLY A 257 -4.46 -7.23 3.11
C GLY A 257 -3.30 -6.55 3.84
N THR A 258 -2.25 -7.30 4.17
CA THR A 258 -1.05 -6.75 4.84
C THR A 258 0.24 -7.31 4.23
N VAL A 259 1.17 -6.42 3.87
CA VAL A 259 2.57 -6.77 3.57
C VAL A 259 3.46 -6.11 4.61
N GLY A 260 4.30 -6.90 5.27
CA GLY A 260 5.16 -6.47 6.37
C GLY A 260 6.38 -5.67 5.93
N THR A 261 7.56 -6.30 5.89
CA THR A 261 8.82 -5.62 5.60
C THR A 261 9.49 -6.18 4.36
N GLY A 262 9.91 -5.34 3.43
CA GLY A 262 10.57 -5.81 2.22
C GLY A 262 10.84 -4.77 1.15
N ASP A 263 11.73 -5.03 0.20
CA ASP A 263 12.05 -4.06 -0.86
C ASP A 263 10.79 -3.63 -1.62
N THR A 264 9.87 -4.56 -1.90
CA THR A 264 8.62 -4.29 -2.62
C THR A 264 7.39 -4.91 -1.92
N GLY A 265 6.34 -4.11 -1.72
CA GLY A 265 5.07 -4.57 -1.17
C GLY A 265 3.87 -4.09 -1.99
N THR A 266 2.95 -5.01 -2.31
CA THR A 266 1.71 -4.70 -3.04
C THR A 266 0.50 -5.32 -2.35
N VAL A 267 -0.54 -4.53 -2.11
CA VAL A 267 -1.87 -5.00 -1.72
C VAL A 267 -2.88 -4.60 -2.80
N GLY A 268 -3.69 -5.54 -3.26
CA GLY A 268 -4.65 -5.37 -4.34
C GLY A 268 -5.93 -4.64 -3.90
N THR A 269 -7.05 -5.35 -3.88
CA THR A 269 -8.38 -4.75 -3.63
C THR A 269 -9.00 -5.31 -2.36
N GLY A 270 -9.54 -4.46 -1.49
CA GLY A 270 -10.14 -4.87 -0.23
C GLY A 270 -10.91 -3.78 0.49
N ASP A 271 -11.31 -4.03 1.73
CA ASP A 271 -11.81 -2.99 2.63
C ASP A 271 -10.63 -2.25 3.28
N SER A 272 -9.51 -2.94 3.55
CA SER A 272 -8.29 -2.32 4.07
C SER A 272 -7.02 -2.98 3.55
N GLY A 273 -6.07 -2.16 3.08
CA GLY A 273 -4.73 -2.57 2.70
C GLY A 273 -3.62 -1.87 3.48
N THR A 274 -2.60 -2.61 3.89
CA THR A 274 -1.42 -2.05 4.56
C THR A 274 -0.13 -2.61 3.97
N VAL A 275 0.79 -1.73 3.58
CA VAL A 275 2.21 -2.07 3.32
C VAL A 275 3.07 -1.41 4.38
N GLY A 276 3.89 -2.19 5.08
CA GLY A 276 4.72 -1.72 6.19
C GLY A 276 5.95 -0.94 5.74
N THR A 277 7.13 -1.57 5.80
CA THR A 277 8.41 -0.90 5.54
C THR A 277 9.10 -1.48 4.32
N GLY A 278 9.61 -0.67 3.40
CA GLY A 278 10.25 -1.16 2.19
C GLY A 278 10.89 -0.09 1.33
N ASP A 279 11.43 -0.44 0.16
CA ASP A 279 11.84 0.57 -0.81
C ASP A 279 10.61 1.08 -1.57
N SER A 280 9.66 0.20 -1.90
CA SER A 280 8.42 0.54 -2.62
C SER A 280 7.19 -0.15 -2.05
N GLY A 281 6.13 0.63 -1.78
CA GLY A 281 4.83 0.13 -1.34
C GLY A 281 3.68 0.61 -2.23
N THR A 282 2.76 -0.28 -2.59
CA THR A 282 1.54 0.05 -3.34
C THR A 282 0.32 -0.60 -2.71
N VAL A 283 -0.72 0.18 -2.45
CA VAL A 283 -2.06 -0.32 -2.09
C VAL A 283 -3.06 0.12 -3.17
N GLY A 284 -3.82 -0.82 -3.71
CA GLY A 284 -4.72 -0.62 -4.83
C GLY A 284 -6.00 0.12 -4.45
N THR A 285 -7.01 -0.62 -4.02
CA THR A 285 -8.32 -0.04 -3.70
C THR A 285 -8.88 -0.55 -2.38
N GLY A 286 -9.32 0.33 -1.49
CA GLY A 286 -10.08 -0.03 -0.30
C GLY A 286 -10.49 1.14 0.56
N ASP A 287 -11.37 0.91 1.55
CA ASP A 287 -11.90 1.98 2.40
C ASP A 287 -10.78 2.62 3.26
N THR A 288 -9.83 1.82 3.74
CA THR A 288 -8.72 2.31 4.58
C THR A 288 -7.38 1.72 4.18
N ASP A 289 -6.57 2.53 3.50
CA ASP A 289 -5.32 2.10 2.90
C ASP A 289 -4.11 2.87 3.43
N THR A 290 -3.02 2.15 3.72
CA THR A 290 -1.80 2.71 4.29
C THR A 290 -0.53 2.13 3.68
N VAL A 291 0.40 3.00 3.28
CA VAL A 291 1.81 2.65 3.04
C VAL A 291 2.66 3.31 4.10
N GLY A 292 3.48 2.53 4.82
CA GLY A 292 4.30 2.98 5.94
C GLY A 292 5.55 3.76 5.50
N THR A 293 6.72 3.15 5.66
CA THR A 293 8.01 3.84 5.43
C THR A 293 8.73 3.25 4.23
N GLY A 294 9.20 4.09 3.31
CA GLY A 294 9.98 3.65 2.17
C GLY A 294 10.25 4.71 1.12
N ASP A 295 11.21 4.47 0.23
CA ASP A 295 11.60 5.43 -0.82
C ASP A 295 10.38 5.85 -1.66
N SER A 296 9.43 4.94 -1.94
CA SER A 296 8.22 5.25 -2.69
C SER A 296 6.96 4.59 -2.11
N GLY A 297 5.89 5.36 -1.91
CA GLY A 297 4.58 4.86 -1.49
C GLY A 297 3.45 5.35 -2.38
N THR A 298 2.55 4.45 -2.77
CA THR A 298 1.34 4.76 -3.55
C THR A 298 0.10 4.13 -2.92
N VAL A 299 -0.93 4.93 -2.68
CA VAL A 299 -2.29 4.47 -2.36
C VAL A 299 -3.22 4.88 -3.50
N GLY A 300 -3.99 3.93 -4.04
CA GLY A 300 -4.88 4.15 -5.19
C GLY A 300 -6.19 4.82 -4.81
N THR A 301 -7.30 4.06 -4.79
CA THR A 301 -8.65 4.62 -4.62
C THR A 301 -9.34 4.10 -3.36
N GLY A 302 -9.91 4.98 -2.54
CA GLY A 302 -10.46 4.57 -1.26
C GLY A 302 -11.07 5.69 -0.44
N ASP A 303 -11.82 5.42 0.62
CA ASP A 303 -12.34 6.50 1.48
C ASP A 303 -11.17 7.23 2.18
N THR A 304 -10.19 6.48 2.68
CA THR A 304 -9.03 7.03 3.38
C THR A 304 -7.72 6.43 2.89
N GLY A 305 -6.78 7.28 2.48
CA GLY A 305 -5.45 6.87 2.02
C GLY A 305 -4.32 7.59 2.74
N THR A 306 -3.34 6.84 3.24
CA THR A 306 -2.17 7.39 3.95
C THR A 306 -0.85 6.85 3.39
N VAL A 307 0.09 7.74 3.07
CA VAL A 307 1.49 7.39 2.83
C VAL A 307 2.34 8.03 3.93
N GLY A 308 3.15 7.23 4.61
CA GLY A 308 3.99 7.65 5.74
C GLY A 308 5.23 8.43 5.30
N THR A 309 6.41 7.82 5.44
CA THR A 309 7.69 8.53 5.27
C THR A 309 8.55 7.96 4.14
N GLY A 310 9.10 8.83 3.30
CA GLY A 310 10.22 8.56 2.40
C GLY A 310 10.15 9.38 1.12
N ASP A 311 11.05 9.15 0.16
CA ASP A 311 11.36 10.13 -0.89
C ASP A 311 10.13 10.56 -1.73
N SER A 312 9.20 9.66 -2.02
CA SER A 312 8.00 9.95 -2.81
C SER A 312 6.73 9.31 -2.24
N GLY A 313 5.69 10.10 -2.03
CA GLY A 313 4.36 9.63 -1.62
C GLY A 313 3.24 10.10 -2.54
N THR A 314 2.34 9.19 -2.93
CA THR A 314 1.15 9.51 -3.73
C THR A 314 -0.11 8.87 -3.14
N VAL A 315 -1.15 9.67 -2.91
CA VAL A 315 -2.51 9.19 -2.64
C VAL A 315 -3.41 9.60 -3.79
N GLY A 316 -4.13 8.65 -4.39
CA GLY A 316 -4.96 8.84 -5.57
C GLY A 316 -6.30 9.54 -5.27
N THR A 317 -7.40 8.80 -5.34
CA THR A 317 -8.76 9.37 -5.22
C THR A 317 -9.47 8.85 -3.98
N GLY A 318 -10.09 9.72 -3.18
CA GLY A 318 -10.77 9.30 -1.97
C GLY A 318 -11.49 10.40 -1.21
N ASP A 319 -12.10 10.13 -0.07
CA ASP A 319 -12.65 11.20 0.77
C ASP A 319 -11.51 11.95 1.49
N SER A 320 -10.49 11.22 1.97
CA SER A 320 -9.34 11.80 2.66
C SER A 320 -8.01 11.20 2.22
N GLY A 321 -7.04 12.05 1.89
CA GLY A 321 -5.67 11.65 1.56
C GLY A 321 -4.61 12.36 2.40
N THR A 322 -3.64 11.61 2.92
CA THR A 322 -2.50 12.15 3.69
C THR A 322 -1.17 11.60 3.17
N VAL A 323 -0.22 12.49 2.90
CA VAL A 323 1.19 12.17 2.69
C VAL A 323 2.02 12.79 3.83
N GLY A 324 2.84 11.96 4.46
CA GLY A 324 3.72 12.36 5.56
C GLY A 324 4.96 13.12 5.09
N THR A 325 6.15 12.60 5.43
CA THR A 325 7.42 13.30 5.20
C THR A 325 8.17 12.69 4.01
N GLY A 326 8.64 13.49 3.07
CA GLY A 326 9.37 13.00 1.90
C GLY A 326 10.00 14.11 1.08
N ASP A 327 10.65 13.82 -0.03
CA ASP A 327 11.06 14.86 -0.97
C ASP A 327 9.85 15.33 -1.79
N THR A 328 8.97 14.39 -2.15
CA THR A 328 7.78 14.66 -2.97
C THR A 328 6.52 14.04 -2.39
N GLY A 329 5.45 14.82 -2.26
CA GLY A 329 4.15 14.36 -1.78
C GLY A 329 3.01 14.85 -2.65
N THR A 330 2.15 13.93 -3.09
CA THR A 330 0.98 14.24 -3.93
C THR A 330 -0.29 13.61 -3.36
N VAL A 331 -1.34 14.42 -3.17
CA VAL A 331 -2.71 13.94 -2.93
C VAL A 331 -3.58 14.35 -4.12
N GLY A 332 -4.28 13.39 -4.73
CA GLY A 332 -5.08 13.58 -5.92
C GLY A 332 -6.42 14.28 -5.65
N THR A 333 -7.52 13.56 -5.82
CA THR A 333 -8.88 14.12 -5.74
C THR A 333 -9.61 13.61 -4.50
N GLY A 334 -10.23 14.48 -3.72
CA GLY A 334 -11.01 14.06 -2.56
C GLY A 334 -11.58 15.18 -1.72
N ASP A 335 -12.40 14.91 -0.71
CA ASP A 335 -12.94 15.98 0.14
C ASP A 335 -11.82 16.71 0.91
N SER A 336 -10.80 15.98 1.39
CA SER A 336 -9.67 16.55 2.14
C SER A 336 -8.33 15.96 1.70
N GLY A 337 -7.34 16.81 1.46
CA GLY A 337 -5.96 16.42 1.19
C GLY A 337 -4.93 17.10 2.09
N THR A 338 -3.92 16.37 2.55
CA THR A 338 -2.81 16.91 3.35
C THR A 338 -1.46 16.35 2.90
N VAL A 339 -0.49 17.24 2.66
CA VAL A 339 0.93 16.89 2.50
C VAL A 339 1.72 17.57 3.62
N SER A 340 2.46 16.80 4.42
CA SER A 340 3.06 17.32 5.65
C SER A 340 4.37 18.08 5.40
N THR A 341 5.47 17.40 5.06
CA THR A 341 6.77 18.05 4.87
C THR A 341 7.51 17.46 3.69
N GLY A 342 8.08 18.30 2.83
CA GLY A 342 8.93 17.88 1.74
C GLY A 342 9.26 18.96 0.73
N ASP A 343 10.30 18.77 -0.08
CA ASP A 343 10.73 19.73 -1.09
C ASP A 343 9.56 20.13 -2.02
N THR A 344 8.69 19.19 -2.39
CA THR A 344 7.50 19.44 -3.20
C THR A 344 6.25 18.80 -2.61
N GLY A 345 5.25 19.62 -2.28
CA GLY A 345 3.92 19.18 -1.87
C GLY A 345 2.82 19.63 -2.84
N THR A 346 1.96 18.70 -3.25
CA THR A 346 0.80 19.00 -4.12
C THR A 346 -0.47 18.36 -3.59
N VAL A 347 -1.53 19.16 -3.43
CA VAL A 347 -2.90 18.69 -3.20
C VAL A 347 -3.75 19.10 -4.39
N GLY A 348 -4.43 18.14 -5.02
CA GLY A 348 -5.22 18.32 -6.23
C GLY A 348 -6.56 19.01 -5.99
N THR A 349 -7.66 18.30 -6.23
CA THR A 349 -9.02 18.87 -6.18
C THR A 349 -9.80 18.36 -4.98
N GLY A 350 -10.44 19.24 -4.22
CA GLY A 350 -11.17 18.84 -3.01
C GLY A 350 -11.74 19.97 -2.20
N ASP A 351 -12.66 19.70 -1.27
CA ASP A 351 -13.23 20.75 -0.40
C ASP A 351 -12.12 21.46 0.42
N SER A 352 -11.13 20.70 0.90
CA SER A 352 -9.99 21.24 1.64
C SER A 352 -8.64 20.66 1.23
N GLY A 353 -7.64 21.53 1.09
CA GLY A 353 -6.25 21.13 0.83
C GLY A 353 -5.25 21.84 1.72
N THR A 354 -4.30 21.10 2.28
CA THR A 354 -3.21 21.64 3.10
C THR A 354 -1.84 21.12 2.64
N VAL A 355 -0.90 22.02 2.40
CA VAL A 355 0.53 21.71 2.25
C VAL A 355 1.28 22.37 3.41
N GLY A 356 2.09 21.58 4.11
CA GLY A 356 2.86 22.03 5.28
C GLY A 356 4.13 22.78 4.88
N THR A 357 5.30 22.12 4.97
CA THR A 357 6.61 22.79 4.86
C THR A 357 7.49 22.19 3.76
N GLY A 358 8.17 23.04 2.98
CA GLY A 358 8.90 22.61 1.79
C GLY A 358 9.57 23.72 1.00
N ASP A 359 10.06 23.40 -0.20
CA ASP A 359 10.52 24.41 -1.16
C ASP A 359 9.33 24.89 -2.03
N THR A 360 8.43 23.97 -2.37
CA THR A 360 7.28 24.25 -3.24
C THR A 360 5.99 23.59 -2.73
N GLY A 361 4.95 24.39 -2.53
CA GLY A 361 3.63 23.91 -2.15
C GLY A 361 2.54 24.38 -3.10
N THR A 362 1.71 23.45 -3.56
CA THR A 362 0.57 23.74 -4.44
C THR A 362 -0.71 23.12 -3.91
N VAL A 363 -1.74 23.93 -3.73
CA VAL A 363 -3.13 23.48 -3.56
C VAL A 363 -3.92 23.87 -4.81
N GLY A 364 -4.61 22.89 -5.40
CA GLY A 364 -5.41 23.02 -6.60
C GLY A 364 -6.75 23.71 -6.34
N THR A 365 -7.84 23.02 -6.67
CA THR A 365 -9.20 23.60 -6.65
C THR A 365 -9.99 23.09 -5.47
N GLY A 366 -10.65 23.97 -4.72
CA GLY A 366 -11.44 23.57 -3.55
C GLY A 366 -12.28 24.65 -2.92
N ASP A 367 -12.87 24.41 -1.75
CA ASP A 367 -13.49 25.47 -0.95
C ASP A 367 -12.42 26.18 -0.11
N SER A 368 -11.42 25.43 0.36
CA SER A 368 -10.33 25.95 1.19
C SER A 368 -8.97 25.39 0.80
N GLY A 369 -7.97 26.27 0.70
CA GLY A 369 -6.59 25.89 0.44
C GLY A 369 -5.61 26.59 1.36
N THR A 370 -4.68 25.84 1.95
CA THR A 370 -3.63 26.37 2.82
C THR A 370 -2.25 25.85 2.41
N VAL A 371 -1.30 26.76 2.26
CA VAL A 371 0.13 26.47 2.15
C VAL A 371 0.84 27.14 3.31
N SER A 372 1.53 26.38 4.17
CA SER A 372 2.05 26.92 5.44
C SER A 372 3.39 27.63 5.30
N THR A 373 4.48 26.91 5.05
CA THR A 373 5.82 27.51 4.97
C THR A 373 6.61 26.91 3.81
N ASP A 374 6.61 27.57 2.67
CA ASP A 374 7.32 27.13 1.47
C ASP A 374 8.05 28.29 0.81
N ASP A 375 9.22 28.06 0.21
CA ASP A 375 9.90 29.10 -0.59
C ASP A 375 8.96 29.63 -1.69
N SER A 376 8.16 28.74 -2.31
CA SER A 376 7.11 29.10 -3.27
C SER A 376 5.78 28.39 -2.96
N GLY A 377 4.81 29.13 -2.44
CA GLY A 377 3.46 28.63 -2.15
C GLY A 377 2.40 29.10 -3.15
N THR A 378 1.52 28.20 -3.60
CA THR A 378 0.40 28.53 -4.50
C THR A 378 -0.91 27.87 -4.06
N VAL A 379 -1.98 28.67 -3.97
CA VAL A 379 -3.37 28.19 -3.87
C VAL A 379 -4.12 28.65 -5.11
N SER A 380 -4.67 27.72 -5.90
CA SER A 380 -5.19 28.04 -7.24
C SER A 380 -6.58 28.66 -7.22
N THR A 381 -7.62 27.88 -6.87
CA THR A 381 -9.01 28.37 -6.89
C THR A 381 -9.78 27.85 -5.70
N GLY A 382 -10.51 28.73 -5.00
CA GLY A 382 -11.45 28.32 -3.96
C GLY A 382 -11.98 29.45 -3.12
N ASP A 383 -13.06 29.23 -2.38
CA ASP A 383 -13.68 30.27 -1.55
C ASP A 383 -12.67 30.94 -0.63
N THR A 384 -11.75 30.16 -0.05
CA THR A 384 -10.68 30.65 0.83
C THR A 384 -9.31 30.12 0.43
N GLY A 385 -8.33 31.01 0.28
CA GLY A 385 -6.93 30.65 0.04
C GLY A 385 -5.98 31.34 1.00
N THR A 386 -5.06 30.58 1.60
CA THR A 386 -4.02 31.10 2.50
C THR A 386 -2.65 30.57 2.10
N VAL A 387 -1.68 31.47 1.91
CA VAL A 387 -0.25 31.14 1.82
C VAL A 387 0.45 31.83 3.00
N GLY A 388 1.21 31.08 3.80
CA GLY A 388 1.87 31.57 5.00
C GLY A 388 3.18 32.32 4.70
N THR A 389 4.32 31.70 4.99
CA THR A 389 5.64 32.34 4.87
C THR A 389 6.48 31.70 3.77
N GLY A 390 7.19 32.48 2.97
CA GLY A 390 8.02 32.00 1.86
C GLY A 390 8.86 33.08 1.21
N ASP A 391 9.53 32.77 0.11
CA ASP A 391 10.08 33.79 -0.81
C ASP A 391 8.97 34.34 -1.72
N SER A 392 7.97 33.52 -2.05
CA SER A 392 6.82 33.94 -2.84
C SER A 392 5.54 33.20 -2.50
N GLY A 393 4.43 33.94 -2.43
CA GLY A 393 3.10 33.38 -2.22
C GLY A 393 2.09 33.85 -3.25
N THR A 394 1.31 32.92 -3.81
CA THR A 394 0.22 33.24 -4.75
C THR A 394 -1.09 32.61 -4.30
N VAL A 395 -2.13 33.44 -4.14
CA VAL A 395 -3.52 32.97 -4.07
C VAL A 395 -4.25 33.42 -5.34
N GLY A 396 -4.83 32.48 -6.09
CA GLY A 396 -5.47 32.76 -7.37
C GLY A 396 -6.87 33.36 -7.23
N THR A 397 -7.91 32.58 -7.50
CA THR A 397 -9.30 33.09 -7.54
C THR A 397 -10.14 32.55 -6.39
N GLY A 398 -10.89 33.39 -5.69
CA GLY A 398 -11.70 32.97 -4.53
C GLY A 398 -12.61 34.05 -3.99
N ASP A 399 -13.28 33.82 -2.85
CA ASP A 399 -13.97 34.89 -2.12
C ASP A 399 -12.97 35.65 -1.22
N SER A 400 -12.01 34.92 -0.63
CA SER A 400 -10.98 35.50 0.24
C SER A 400 -9.60 34.90 -0.02
N GLY A 401 -8.60 35.76 -0.19
CA GLY A 401 -7.20 35.36 -0.32
C GLY A 401 -6.30 36.08 0.68
N THR A 402 -5.43 35.34 1.36
CA THR A 402 -4.41 35.88 2.27
C THR A 402 -3.04 35.33 1.92
N VAL A 403 -2.06 36.22 1.75
CA VAL A 403 -0.64 35.87 1.71
C VAL A 403 0.07 36.53 2.89
N GLY A 404 0.83 35.74 3.63
CA GLY A 404 1.55 36.15 4.82
C GLY A 404 2.79 36.96 4.47
N THR A 405 3.96 36.32 4.54
CA THR A 405 5.25 37.00 4.40
C THR A 405 6.10 36.40 3.29
N GLY A 406 6.57 37.23 2.34
CA GLY A 406 7.57 36.82 1.36
C GLY A 406 8.08 37.96 0.49
N ASP A 407 9.05 37.71 -0.37
CA ASP A 407 9.64 38.74 -1.23
C ASP A 407 8.65 39.17 -2.32
N THR A 408 7.91 38.23 -2.90
CA THR A 408 6.93 38.51 -3.96
C THR A 408 5.60 37.80 -3.73
N ASP A 409 4.61 38.56 -3.32
CA ASP A 409 3.31 38.04 -2.90
C ASP A 409 2.16 38.59 -3.74
N THR A 410 1.25 37.71 -4.13
CA THR A 410 0.10 38.05 -4.99
C THR A 410 -1.20 37.39 -4.52
N VAL A 411 -2.25 38.19 -4.37
CA VAL A 411 -3.64 37.72 -4.32
C VAL A 411 -4.33 38.13 -5.62
N GLY A 412 -4.93 37.18 -6.32
CA GLY A 412 -5.55 37.36 -7.63
C GLY A 412 -6.92 38.05 -7.56
N THR A 413 -7.98 37.29 -7.80
CA THR A 413 -9.34 37.84 -7.90
C THR A 413 -10.25 37.31 -6.80
N GLY A 414 -10.99 38.17 -6.12
CA GLY A 414 -11.97 37.75 -5.12
C GLY A 414 -12.61 38.88 -4.35
N ASP A 415 -13.59 38.62 -3.49
CA ASP A 415 -14.24 39.68 -2.70
C ASP A 415 -13.24 40.39 -1.75
N SER A 416 -12.29 39.64 -1.20
CA SER A 416 -11.28 40.17 -0.29
C SER A 416 -9.88 39.62 -0.56
N GLY A 417 -8.87 40.49 -0.57
CA GLY A 417 -7.47 40.10 -0.70
C GLY A 417 -6.57 40.81 0.31
N THR A 418 -5.67 40.06 0.95
CA THR A 418 -4.68 40.60 1.89
C THR A 418 -3.29 40.06 1.60
N VAL A 419 -2.30 40.95 1.48
CA VAL A 419 -0.86 40.63 1.50
C VAL A 419 -0.24 41.30 2.71
N SER A 420 0.45 40.57 3.58
CA SER A 420 0.88 41.12 4.88
C SER A 420 2.21 41.88 4.81
N THR A 421 3.33 41.19 4.57
CA THR A 421 4.65 41.85 4.58
C THR A 421 5.57 41.27 3.52
N GLY A 422 6.24 42.10 2.73
CA GLY A 422 7.12 41.61 1.67
C GLY A 422 7.72 42.69 0.79
N ASP A 423 8.79 42.42 0.05
CA ASP A 423 9.38 43.43 -0.85
C ASP A 423 8.36 43.91 -1.87
N THR A 424 7.60 42.99 -2.48
CA THR A 424 6.53 43.31 -3.43
C THR A 424 5.23 42.59 -3.05
N GLY A 425 4.18 43.37 -2.78
CA GLY A 425 2.84 42.86 -2.52
C GLY A 425 1.81 43.35 -3.54
N THR A 426 1.04 42.43 -4.12
CA THR A 426 -0.02 42.75 -5.09
C THR A 426 -1.36 42.11 -4.70
N VAL A 427 -2.43 42.91 -4.67
CA VAL A 427 -3.82 42.42 -4.66
C VAL A 427 -4.48 42.83 -5.96
N GLY A 428 -5.05 41.88 -6.69
CA GLY A 428 -5.64 42.07 -8.01
C GLY A 428 -7.01 42.75 -7.98
N THR A 429 -8.07 42.01 -8.25
CA THR A 429 -9.43 42.56 -8.40
C THR A 429 -10.36 42.05 -7.31
N GLY A 430 -11.10 42.95 -6.65
CA GLY A 430 -11.99 42.56 -5.56
C GLY A 430 -12.65 43.71 -4.83
N ASP A 431 -13.74 43.44 -4.09
CA ASP A 431 -14.44 44.47 -3.29
C ASP A 431 -13.50 45.13 -2.28
N SER A 432 -12.56 44.37 -1.71
CA SER A 432 -11.57 44.90 -0.77
C SER A 432 -10.16 44.32 -1.00
N GLY A 433 -9.16 45.19 -0.99
CA GLY A 433 -7.75 44.80 -1.08
C GLY A 433 -6.89 45.52 -0.04
N THR A 434 -6.02 44.76 0.63
CA THR A 434 -5.04 45.30 1.59
C THR A 434 -3.65 44.78 1.28
N VAL A 435 -2.67 45.67 1.14
CA VAL A 435 -1.24 45.34 1.15
C VAL A 435 -0.63 46.01 2.37
N GLY A 436 0.07 45.25 3.22
CA GLY A 436 0.67 45.76 4.45
C GLY A 436 1.96 46.51 4.22
N THR A 437 3.11 45.94 4.61
CA THR A 437 4.41 46.63 4.58
C THR A 437 5.36 46.03 3.54
N GLY A 438 6.05 46.86 2.75
CA GLY A 438 6.97 46.40 1.72
C GLY A 438 7.77 47.49 1.04
N ASP A 439 8.54 47.18 0.00
CA ASP A 439 9.14 48.20 -0.86
C ASP A 439 8.12 48.68 -1.90
N THR A 440 7.28 47.77 -2.41
CA THR A 440 6.24 48.06 -3.40
C THR A 440 4.92 47.41 -3.03
N GLY A 441 3.87 48.22 -2.83
CA GLY A 441 2.51 47.73 -2.63
C GLY A 441 1.57 48.14 -3.76
N THR A 442 0.80 47.19 -4.30
CA THR A 442 -0.21 47.46 -5.35
C THR A 442 -1.56 46.83 -4.99
N VAL A 443 -2.62 47.62 -4.95
CA VAL A 443 -4.01 47.14 -4.97
C VAL A 443 -4.63 47.54 -6.30
N GLY A 444 -5.20 46.58 -7.04
CA GLY A 444 -5.74 46.76 -8.37
C GLY A 444 -7.11 47.44 -8.36
N THR A 445 -8.18 46.68 -8.61
CA THR A 445 -9.52 47.26 -8.84
C THR A 445 -10.58 46.72 -7.88
N GLY A 446 -11.38 47.62 -7.31
CA GLY A 446 -12.67 47.35 -6.68
C GLY A 446 -12.97 48.30 -5.52
N ASP A 447 -14.01 48.06 -4.73
CA ASP A 447 -14.66 49.10 -3.92
C ASP A 447 -13.71 49.79 -2.91
N SER A 448 -12.79 49.05 -2.29
CA SER A 448 -11.85 49.58 -1.31
C SER A 448 -10.44 49.02 -1.45
N GLY A 449 -9.45 49.91 -1.45
CA GLY A 449 -8.03 49.53 -1.49
C GLY A 449 -7.22 50.24 -0.41
N THR A 450 -6.40 49.49 0.32
CA THR A 450 -5.45 50.04 1.31
C THR A 450 -4.05 49.50 1.06
N VAL A 451 -3.07 50.40 0.95
CA VAL A 451 -1.65 50.07 1.02
C VAL A 451 -1.06 50.71 2.27
N GLY A 452 -0.35 49.91 3.06
CA GLY A 452 0.26 50.30 4.31
C GLY A 452 1.50 51.16 4.09
N THR A 453 2.67 50.55 4.23
CA THR A 453 3.95 51.27 4.21
C THR A 453 4.88 50.74 3.13
N GLY A 454 5.40 51.59 2.25
CA GLY A 454 6.47 51.21 1.34
C GLY A 454 7.09 52.32 0.52
N ASP A 455 8.06 52.01 -0.33
CA ASP A 455 8.73 53.03 -1.15
C ASP A 455 7.84 53.47 -2.32
N THR A 456 7.17 52.52 -2.97
CA THR A 456 6.27 52.78 -4.11
C THR A 456 4.94 52.08 -3.95
N ASP A 457 3.91 52.85 -3.60
CA ASP A 457 2.59 52.33 -3.28
C ASP A 457 1.53 52.84 -4.24
N THR A 458 0.68 51.93 -4.74
CA THR A 458 -0.38 52.24 -5.69
C THR A 458 -1.70 51.57 -5.30
N VAL A 459 -2.78 52.35 -5.22
CA VAL A 459 -4.16 51.86 -5.26
C VAL A 459 -4.77 52.25 -6.60
N GLY A 460 -5.30 51.30 -7.35
CA GLY A 460 -5.83 51.48 -8.69
C GLY A 460 -7.20 52.17 -8.72
N THR A 461 -8.25 51.44 -9.10
CA THR A 461 -9.59 52.02 -9.31
C THR A 461 -10.58 51.47 -8.29
N GLY A 462 -11.39 52.31 -7.65
CA GLY A 462 -12.36 51.87 -6.63
C GLY A 462 -13.29 52.96 -6.15
N ASP A 463 -14.10 52.71 -5.14
CA ASP A 463 -14.87 53.77 -4.46
C ASP A 463 -13.98 54.50 -3.44
N SER A 464 -13.06 53.77 -2.80
CA SER A 464 -12.14 54.30 -1.80
C SER A 464 -10.73 53.73 -1.94
N GLY A 465 -9.73 54.61 -1.86
CA GLY A 465 -8.32 54.21 -1.88
C GLY A 465 -7.50 54.93 -0.81
N THR A 466 -6.66 54.18 -0.09
CA THR A 466 -5.76 54.72 0.92
C THR A 466 -4.33 54.20 0.72
N VAL A 467 -3.36 55.11 0.67
CA VAL A 467 -1.92 54.81 0.81
C VAL A 467 -1.43 55.47 2.09
N SER A 468 -0.86 54.74 3.04
CA SER A 468 -0.58 55.27 4.38
C SER A 468 0.74 56.05 4.43
N THR A 469 1.89 55.41 4.25
CA THR A 469 3.19 56.07 4.37
C THR A 469 4.21 55.54 3.37
N GLY A 470 4.88 56.39 2.61
CA GLY A 470 5.86 55.91 1.64
C GLY A 470 6.55 56.99 0.81
N ASP A 471 7.64 56.69 0.13
CA ASP A 471 8.34 57.70 -0.70
C ASP A 471 7.44 58.18 -1.86
N THR A 472 6.73 57.25 -2.50
CA THR A 472 5.79 57.53 -3.59
C THR A 472 4.46 56.84 -3.36
N GLY A 473 3.40 57.61 -3.13
CA GLY A 473 2.04 57.11 -3.00
C GLY A 473 1.13 57.58 -4.14
N THR A 474 0.42 56.65 -4.78
CA THR A 474 -0.56 56.94 -5.84
C THR A 474 -1.91 56.30 -5.54
N VAL A 475 -2.99 57.07 -5.55
CA VAL A 475 -4.37 56.56 -5.61
C VAL A 475 -4.94 56.96 -6.96
N GLY A 476 -5.46 55.99 -7.71
CA GLY A 476 -5.99 56.17 -9.06
C GLY A 476 -7.35 56.86 -9.09
N THR A 477 -8.38 56.19 -9.60
CA THR A 477 -9.71 56.79 -9.80
C THR A 477 -10.72 56.24 -8.80
N GLY A 478 -11.51 57.11 -8.17
CA GLY A 478 -12.55 56.68 -7.24
C GLY A 478 -13.25 57.78 -6.48
N ASP A 479 -14.37 57.49 -5.80
CA ASP A 479 -15.12 58.51 -5.05
C ASP A 479 -14.26 59.21 -3.98
N SER A 480 -13.37 58.46 -3.32
CA SER A 480 -12.46 58.99 -2.30
C SER A 480 -11.04 58.43 -2.41
N GLY A 481 -10.05 59.31 -2.33
CA GLY A 481 -8.64 58.92 -2.32
C GLY A 481 -7.85 59.62 -1.22
N THR A 482 -7.04 58.87 -0.47
CA THR A 482 -6.15 59.41 0.56
C THR A 482 -4.73 58.91 0.38
N VAL A 483 -3.76 59.80 0.30
CA VAL A 483 -2.32 59.51 0.45
C VAL A 483 -1.85 60.18 1.73
N GLY A 484 -1.29 59.42 2.67
CA GLY A 484 -0.86 59.92 3.97
C GLY A 484 0.44 60.72 3.91
N THR A 485 1.57 60.10 4.29
CA THR A 485 2.87 60.80 4.40
C THR A 485 3.88 60.26 3.39
N GLY A 486 4.61 61.13 2.69
CA GLY A 486 5.62 60.69 1.72
C GLY A 486 6.40 61.80 1.05
N ASP A 487 7.37 61.47 0.19
CA ASP A 487 8.06 62.48 -0.63
C ASP A 487 7.14 62.94 -1.77
N THR A 488 6.45 62.00 -2.41
CA THR A 488 5.53 62.26 -3.50
C THR A 488 4.17 61.59 -3.27
N GLY A 489 3.09 62.37 -3.40
CA GLY A 489 1.73 61.89 -3.25
C GLY A 489 0.84 62.32 -4.40
N THR A 490 0.15 61.37 -5.04
CA THR A 490 -0.79 61.64 -6.13
C THR A 490 -2.14 60.99 -5.86
N VAL A 491 -3.22 61.77 -5.90
CA VAL A 491 -4.60 61.26 -5.98
C VAL A 491 -5.16 61.65 -7.34
N GLY A 492 -5.71 60.68 -8.08
CA GLY A 492 -6.24 60.85 -9.43
C GLY A 492 -7.58 61.58 -9.45
N THR A 493 -8.60 60.98 -10.05
CA THR A 493 -9.92 61.61 -10.26
C THR A 493 -10.97 61.01 -9.32
N GLY A 494 -11.80 61.84 -8.70
CA GLY A 494 -12.78 61.39 -7.72
C GLY A 494 -13.78 62.44 -7.25
N ASP A 495 -14.60 62.12 -6.25
CA ASP A 495 -15.43 63.13 -5.56
C ASP A 495 -14.60 63.86 -4.48
N SER A 496 -13.64 63.16 -3.86
CA SER A 496 -12.75 63.74 -2.85
C SER A 496 -11.34 63.17 -2.89
N GLY A 497 -10.34 64.05 -2.83
CA GLY A 497 -8.93 63.67 -2.76
C GLY A 497 -8.21 64.33 -1.60
N THR A 498 -7.42 63.57 -0.84
CA THR A 498 -6.57 64.09 0.24
C THR A 498 -5.14 63.60 0.09
N VAL A 499 -4.17 64.51 0.04
CA VAL A 499 -2.75 64.20 0.23
C VAL A 499 -2.28 64.86 1.51
N GLY A 500 -1.76 64.08 2.46
CA GLY A 500 -1.37 64.52 3.80
C GLY A 500 -0.10 65.37 3.80
N THR A 501 1.06 64.75 4.07
CA THR A 501 2.33 65.48 4.17
C THR A 501 3.33 65.00 3.13
N GLY A 502 3.96 65.91 2.38
CA GLY A 502 5.05 65.53 1.47
C GLY A 502 5.66 66.63 0.62
N ASP A 503 6.82 66.36 0.04
CA ASP A 503 7.59 67.35 -0.74
C ASP A 503 6.85 67.78 -2.02
N SER A 504 6.23 66.83 -2.72
CA SER A 504 5.43 67.08 -3.92
C SER A 504 4.10 66.35 -3.87
N SER A 505 3.02 67.12 -3.88
CA SER A 505 1.66 66.60 -3.75
C SER A 505 0.77 67.06 -4.91
N THR A 506 0.02 66.13 -5.48
CA THR A 506 -0.93 66.40 -6.57
C THR A 506 -2.28 65.72 -6.28
N VAL A 507 -3.35 66.49 -6.30
CA VAL A 507 -4.72 65.98 -6.34
C VAL A 507 -5.32 66.37 -7.69
N GLY A 508 -5.86 65.40 -8.42
CA GLY A 508 -6.38 65.55 -9.77
C GLY A 508 -7.67 66.37 -9.82
N THR A 509 -8.81 65.72 -10.05
CA THR A 509 -10.09 66.43 -10.18
C THR A 509 -11.11 65.83 -9.25
N GLY A 510 -11.74 66.64 -8.40
CA GLY A 510 -12.88 66.23 -7.59
C GLY A 510 -13.64 67.37 -6.94
N ASP A 511 -14.74 67.07 -6.24
CA ASP A 511 -15.58 68.09 -5.62
C ASP A 511 -14.89 68.71 -4.39
N THR A 512 -14.16 67.91 -3.61
CA THR A 512 -13.45 68.36 -2.41
C THR A 512 -12.02 67.83 -2.37
N ASP A 513 -11.07 68.71 -2.66
CA ASP A 513 -9.66 68.35 -2.78
C ASP A 513 -8.79 69.07 -1.76
N THR A 514 -7.96 68.31 -1.04
CA THR A 514 -7.08 68.82 0.02
C THR A 514 -5.66 68.33 -0.15
N VAL A 515 -4.72 69.27 -0.19
CA VAL A 515 -3.29 69.02 -0.03
C VAL A 515 -2.87 69.60 1.31
N GLY A 516 -2.23 68.80 2.17
CA GLY A 516 -1.79 69.19 3.50
C GLY A 516 -0.50 69.99 3.48
N THR A 517 0.57 69.49 4.11
CA THR A 517 1.82 70.26 4.31
C THR A 517 2.96 69.75 3.45
N GLY A 518 3.70 70.65 2.77
CA GLY A 518 4.72 70.22 1.81
C GLY A 518 5.50 71.36 1.15
N ASP A 519 6.53 71.03 0.36
CA ASP A 519 7.29 72.02 -0.41
C ASP A 519 6.49 72.51 -1.64
N SER A 520 5.78 71.59 -2.30
CA SER A 520 4.97 71.87 -3.48
C SER A 520 3.64 71.12 -3.47
N GLY A 521 2.55 71.83 -3.75
CA GLY A 521 1.19 71.27 -3.81
C GLY A 521 0.41 71.75 -5.02
N THR A 522 -0.22 70.82 -5.74
CA THR A 522 -1.11 71.11 -6.87
C THR A 522 -2.46 70.47 -6.66
N VAL A 523 -3.53 71.25 -6.73
CA VAL A 523 -4.91 70.78 -6.80
C VAL A 523 -5.46 71.16 -8.17
N GLY A 524 -6.06 70.21 -8.88
CA GLY A 524 -6.61 70.43 -10.22
C GLY A 524 -7.91 71.22 -10.19
N THR A 525 -9.04 70.62 -10.58
CA THR A 525 -10.32 71.34 -10.70
C THR A 525 -11.36 70.75 -9.77
N GLY A 526 -11.89 71.58 -8.86
CA GLY A 526 -12.93 71.17 -7.92
C GLY A 526 -13.84 72.28 -7.41
N ASP A 527 -14.86 71.90 -6.65
CA ASP A 527 -15.78 72.86 -6.04
C ASP A 527 -15.13 73.52 -4.80
N THR A 528 -14.40 72.72 -4.01
CA THR A 528 -13.72 73.14 -2.79
C THR A 528 -12.27 72.66 -2.75
N ASP A 529 -11.33 73.57 -3.01
CA ASP A 529 -9.90 73.24 -3.10
C ASP A 529 -9.10 73.89 -1.95
N THR A 530 -8.35 73.09 -1.21
CA THR A 530 -7.50 73.55 -0.10
C THR A 530 -6.05 73.12 -0.28
N VAL A 531 -5.13 74.07 -0.27
CA VAL A 531 -3.68 73.80 -0.19
C VAL A 531 -3.18 74.34 1.14
N GLY A 532 -2.61 73.47 1.96
CA GLY A 532 -2.06 73.78 3.28
C GLY A 532 -0.75 74.56 3.22
N THR A 533 0.12 74.37 4.22
CA THR A 533 1.33 75.19 4.36
C THR A 533 2.48 74.64 3.53
N GLY A 534 3.10 75.50 2.71
CA GLY A 534 4.23 75.12 1.87
C GLY A 534 4.94 76.27 1.17
N ASP A 535 6.04 75.94 0.49
CA ASP A 535 6.87 76.89 -0.26
C ASP A 535 6.20 77.34 -1.57
N SER A 536 5.45 76.43 -2.22
CA SER A 536 4.73 76.71 -3.47
C SER A 536 3.40 75.94 -3.55
N GLY A 537 2.35 76.59 -4.05
CA GLY A 537 1.01 75.99 -4.17
C GLY A 537 0.27 76.51 -5.39
N THR A 538 -0.37 75.59 -6.12
CA THR A 538 -1.22 75.88 -7.29
C THR A 538 -2.60 75.27 -7.10
N VAL A 539 -3.63 76.12 -7.18
CA VAL A 539 -5.04 75.72 -7.20
C VAL A 539 -5.57 75.99 -8.60
N GLY A 540 -6.20 75.01 -9.24
CA GLY A 540 -6.79 75.18 -10.57
C GLY A 540 -8.11 75.94 -10.54
N THR A 541 -8.97 75.70 -11.53
CA THR A 541 -10.22 76.46 -11.70
C THR A 541 -11.36 75.79 -10.92
N GLY A 542 -11.74 76.40 -9.81
CA GLY A 542 -12.82 75.93 -8.93
C GLY A 542 -13.69 77.06 -8.37
N ASP A 543 -14.84 76.70 -7.78
CA ASP A 543 -15.81 77.64 -7.24
C ASP A 543 -15.31 78.32 -5.95
N SER A 544 -14.49 77.63 -5.15
CA SER A 544 -13.87 78.18 -3.94
C SER A 544 -12.51 77.55 -3.60
N GLY A 545 -11.45 78.38 -3.55
CA GLY A 545 -10.08 77.94 -3.26
C GLY A 545 -9.43 78.72 -2.11
N THR A 546 -8.72 78.02 -1.22
CA THR A 546 -7.96 78.64 -0.11
C THR A 546 -6.49 78.20 -0.16
N GLY A 547 -5.58 79.16 -0.40
CA GLY A 547 -4.14 78.92 -0.39
C GLY A 547 -3.51 79.26 0.97
N GLY A 548 -2.67 78.37 1.49
CA GLY A 548 -1.94 78.55 2.74
C GLY A 548 -0.90 79.69 2.70
N THR A 549 -0.38 80.05 3.88
CA THR A 549 0.55 81.17 4.07
C THR A 549 1.94 80.85 3.51
N SER A 550 2.17 81.13 2.22
CA SER A 550 3.49 81.09 1.61
C SER A 550 4.32 82.34 1.95
N GLU A 551 5.65 82.21 2.06
CA GLU A 551 6.53 83.38 2.17
C GLU A 551 6.40 84.25 0.90
N PRO A 552 6.32 85.59 1.01
CA PRO A 552 5.96 86.44 -0.12
C PRO A 552 7.09 86.53 -1.14
N LEU A 553 6.95 85.84 -2.28
CA LEU A 553 7.77 86.09 -3.45
C LEU A 553 7.41 87.47 -4.04
N MET A 554 8.28 88.45 -3.82
CA MET A 554 8.22 89.76 -4.47
C MET A 554 8.43 89.62 -5.99
N MET A 555 7.35 89.61 -6.77
CA MET A 555 7.44 89.66 -8.24
C MET A 555 7.00 91.03 -8.76
N PHE A 556 7.98 91.87 -9.09
CA PHE A 556 7.81 93.08 -9.90
C PHE A 556 7.49 92.70 -11.35
N GLY A 557 6.38 93.17 -11.92
CA GLY A 557 6.00 92.77 -13.30
C GLY A 557 4.92 93.63 -13.96
N LEU A 558 5.25 94.91 -14.19
CA LEU A 558 4.78 95.84 -15.23
C LEU A 558 3.54 95.47 -16.10
N CYS A 559 2.40 96.14 -15.86
CA CYS A 559 1.32 96.32 -16.83
C CYS A 559 1.77 97.23 -17.99
N VAL A 560 1.59 96.78 -19.24
CA VAL A 560 1.36 97.66 -20.39
C VAL A 560 0.17 97.11 -21.18
N PHE A 561 -0.78 98.01 -21.46
CA PHE A 561 -2.08 97.80 -22.10
C PHE A 561 -2.03 97.24 -23.52
#